data_AF-A0A7C7RMU3-F1
#
_entry.id   AF-A0A7C7RMU3-F1
#
_cell.length_a   1.000
_cell.length_b   1.000
_cell.length_c   1.000
_cell.angle_alpha   90.00
_cell.angle_beta   90.00
_cell.angle_gamma   90.00
#
_symmetry.space_group_name_H-M   'P 1'
#
loop_
_entity.id
_entity.type
_entity.pdbx_description
1 polymer ?
#
loop_
_entity_poly.entity_id
_entity_poly.type
_entity_poly.pdbx_seq_one_letter_code
_entity_poly.pdbx_strand_id
1 'polypeptide(L)'
;MLKRDWQENFDKTALTLTRRVYRLIWVFYSLIMAIIGVNQILLYIFSFVNDVGGDYINALFANGLALIFVGIPLWAWAWKGVQDARSEPAERAFVLRLGTLYFLSLSGVIFVLSTAGIIIDELLLMLLSKTLNFRDFIGATDGAFAIAIPLGAVWAYYGHWLNRDLSALPSAPRRAALNRLYYYILSLIGLVTSFIGASMLLSYVIDAIFGTSLWSGNQETHLADSLATLIVGIPLWLKTWTPMQAEALTLDEAGNHTRRSIIRKIYLYLAIFAGVVGGMIAAVQLISLILEALLGTTPGGFRDDLLNSLQMLILFGGLLTYHRQILRRDGLIRTEIVSKKADRLDVLLFDVENGTLFSQLASLMDTDEAAINLILQNPAKDIPAADVAILPEALAFNPPQILKDWLRDFNGSKLIVADESNNWCRVKNPRQIAKSLHQLAEGEEIKLKEKSSGWMFAVYILAGMMALQILFILLMIVIEGY
;
A
#
# COMPACT_ATOMS: atom_id res chain seq x y z
N MET A 1 -25.46 41.90 16.67
CA MET A 1 -24.28 41.00 16.74
C MET A 1 -24.29 39.95 15.63
N LEU A 2 -25.39 39.23 15.38
CA LEU A 2 -25.46 38.22 14.28
C LEU A 2 -25.11 38.72 12.87
N LYS A 3 -25.34 39.99 12.51
CA LYS A 3 -25.06 40.48 11.14
C LYS A 3 -23.57 40.71 10.86
N ARG A 4 -22.75 40.81 11.91
CA ARG A 4 -21.30 41.03 11.82
C ARG A 4 -20.54 39.71 11.71
N ASP A 5 -21.05 38.65 12.33
CA ASP A 5 -20.52 37.28 12.25
C ASP A 5 -20.66 36.66 10.85
N TRP A 6 -21.63 37.12 10.03
CA TRP A 6 -21.79 36.69 8.64
C TRP A 6 -20.81 37.35 7.66
N GLN A 7 -20.09 38.40 8.06
CA GLN A 7 -19.13 39.13 7.21
C GLN A 7 -17.68 38.71 7.45
N GLU A 8 -17.40 37.95 8.50
CA GLU A 8 -16.08 37.36 8.75
C GLU A 8 -15.95 36.06 7.95
N ASN A 9 -15.33 36.15 6.76
CA ASN A 9 -14.72 35.02 6.05
C ASN A 9 -15.46 33.67 6.19
N PHE A 10 -16.69 33.55 5.70
CA PHE A 10 -17.28 32.23 5.43
C PHE A 10 -16.50 31.57 4.27
N ASP A 11 -15.37 31.03 4.68
CA ASP A 11 -14.54 29.94 4.20
C ASP A 11 -14.77 29.54 2.74
N LYS A 12 -14.28 30.35 1.80
CA LYS A 12 -14.18 29.99 0.37
C LYS A 12 -13.59 28.58 0.19
N THR A 13 -12.69 28.17 1.07
CA THR A 13 -12.09 26.84 1.13
C THR A 13 -13.12 25.75 1.40
N ALA A 14 -14.00 25.94 2.38
CA ALA A 14 -15.06 24.99 2.73
C ALA A 14 -16.07 24.84 1.58
N LEU A 15 -16.55 25.94 1.00
CA LEU A 15 -17.47 25.91 -0.14
C LEU A 15 -16.86 25.20 -1.37
N THR A 16 -15.56 25.41 -1.60
CA THR A 16 -14.81 24.73 -2.66
C THR A 16 -14.69 23.24 -2.38
N LEU A 17 -14.39 22.84 -1.14
CA LEU A 17 -14.33 21.44 -0.73
C LEU A 17 -15.69 20.75 -0.89
N THR A 18 -16.78 21.38 -0.45
CA THR A 18 -18.15 20.84 -0.58
C THR A 18 -18.53 20.64 -2.04
N ARG A 19 -18.23 21.61 -2.91
CA ARG A 19 -18.47 21.46 -4.36
C ARG A 19 -17.68 20.29 -4.95
N ARG A 20 -16.45 20.06 -4.51
CA ARG A 20 -15.62 18.94 -4.99
C ARG A 20 -16.17 17.59 -4.54
N VAL A 21 -16.54 17.47 -3.26
CA VAL A 21 -17.16 16.24 -2.71
C VAL A 21 -18.48 15.95 -3.42
N TYR A 22 -19.31 16.98 -3.62
CA TYR A 22 -20.57 16.85 -4.35
C TYR A 22 -20.37 16.29 -5.77
N ARG A 23 -19.41 16.81 -6.54
CA ARG A 23 -19.09 16.27 -7.88
C ARG A 23 -18.66 14.81 -7.82
N LEU A 24 -17.83 14.42 -6.84
CA LEU A 24 -17.39 13.04 -6.67
C LEU A 24 -18.55 12.11 -6.29
N ILE A 25 -19.48 12.55 -5.43
CA ILE A 25 -20.68 11.78 -5.08
C ILE A 25 -21.50 11.49 -6.35
N TRP A 26 -21.70 12.48 -7.21
CA TRP A 26 -22.40 12.26 -8.48
C TRP A 26 -21.68 11.30 -9.41
N VAL A 27 -20.34 11.35 -9.49
CA VAL A 27 -19.55 10.37 -10.25
C VAL A 27 -19.79 8.96 -9.70
N PHE A 28 -19.68 8.75 -8.39
CA PHE A 28 -19.91 7.44 -7.79
C PHE A 28 -21.34 6.93 -8.00
N TYR A 29 -22.34 7.77 -7.70
CA TYR A 29 -23.75 7.40 -7.78
C TYR A 29 -24.13 6.99 -9.21
N SER A 30 -23.79 7.82 -10.19
CA SER A 30 -24.06 7.55 -11.60
C SER A 30 -23.25 6.38 -12.17
N LEU A 31 -22.00 6.20 -11.73
CA LEU A 31 -21.18 5.05 -12.11
C LEU A 31 -21.77 3.74 -11.58
N ILE A 32 -22.22 3.71 -10.33
CA ILE A 32 -22.87 2.54 -9.73
C ILE A 32 -24.15 2.20 -10.52
N MET A 33 -24.98 3.19 -10.84
CA MET A 33 -26.17 2.95 -11.68
C MET A 33 -25.79 2.38 -13.05
N ALA A 34 -24.76 2.93 -13.71
CA ALA A 34 -24.29 2.40 -14.99
C ALA A 34 -23.76 0.97 -14.88
N ILE A 35 -22.99 0.64 -13.84
CA ILE A 35 -22.47 -0.71 -13.58
C ILE A 35 -23.61 -1.69 -13.35
N ILE A 36 -24.57 -1.36 -12.48
CA ILE A 36 -25.74 -2.21 -12.21
C ILE A 36 -26.57 -2.38 -13.48
N GLY A 37 -26.78 -1.31 -14.24
CA GLY A 37 -27.53 -1.37 -15.48
C GLY A 37 -26.90 -2.31 -16.52
N VAL A 38 -25.58 -2.21 -16.72
CA VAL A 38 -24.83 -3.11 -17.61
C VAL A 38 -24.87 -4.55 -17.08
N ASN A 39 -24.67 -4.76 -15.77
CA ASN A 39 -24.73 -6.07 -15.15
C ASN A 39 -26.08 -6.75 -15.37
N GLN A 40 -27.20 -6.04 -15.17
CA GLN A 40 -28.54 -6.59 -15.38
C GLN A 40 -28.83 -6.93 -16.85
N ILE A 41 -28.37 -6.11 -17.80
CA ILE A 41 -28.50 -6.43 -19.22
C ILE A 41 -27.67 -7.66 -19.58
N LEU A 42 -26.46 -7.81 -19.01
CA LEU A 42 -25.63 -9.00 -19.24
C LEU A 42 -26.29 -10.26 -18.69
N LEU A 43 -26.83 -10.22 -17.46
CA LEU A 43 -27.60 -11.33 -16.89
C LEU A 43 -28.80 -11.70 -17.76
N TYR A 44 -29.55 -10.72 -18.26
CA TYR A 44 -30.63 -10.95 -19.22
C TYR A 44 -30.15 -11.59 -20.53
N ILE A 45 -28.99 -11.18 -21.05
CA ILE A 45 -28.44 -11.77 -22.28
C ILE A 45 -28.02 -13.22 -22.03
N PHE A 46 -27.41 -13.52 -20.88
CA PHE A 46 -26.98 -14.87 -20.54
C PHE A 46 -28.14 -15.82 -20.21
N SER A 47 -29.27 -15.30 -19.71
CA SER A 47 -30.44 -16.14 -19.44
C SER A 47 -31.02 -16.82 -20.69
N PHE A 48 -30.84 -16.24 -21.89
CA PHE A 48 -31.21 -16.88 -23.15
C PHE A 48 -30.40 -18.14 -23.44
N VAL A 49 -29.14 -18.21 -22.99
CA VAL A 49 -28.29 -19.39 -23.18
C VAL A 49 -28.76 -20.54 -22.27
N ASN A 50 -29.30 -20.19 -21.11
CA ASN A 50 -29.75 -21.13 -20.08
C ASN A 50 -31.22 -21.53 -20.22
N ASP A 51 -31.93 -20.99 -21.22
CA ASP A 51 -33.37 -21.19 -21.44
C ASP A 51 -34.22 -20.82 -20.21
N VAL A 52 -33.73 -19.87 -19.40
CA VAL A 52 -34.38 -19.37 -18.20
C VAL A 52 -35.19 -18.13 -18.58
N GLY A 53 -36.51 -18.29 -18.66
CA GLY A 53 -37.47 -17.22 -18.90
C GLY A 53 -38.30 -16.89 -17.67
N GLY A 54 -38.86 -15.68 -17.62
CA GLY A 54 -39.80 -15.29 -16.57
C GLY A 54 -39.91 -13.78 -16.40
N ASP A 55 -40.90 -13.36 -15.60
CA ASP A 55 -41.14 -11.95 -15.30
C ASP A 55 -39.93 -11.28 -14.64
N TYR A 56 -39.18 -12.03 -13.83
CA TYR A 56 -37.93 -11.57 -13.22
C TYR A 56 -36.86 -11.20 -14.25
N ILE A 57 -36.60 -12.08 -15.23
CA ILE A 57 -35.61 -11.86 -16.29
C ILE A 57 -36.02 -10.65 -17.15
N ASN A 58 -37.30 -10.53 -17.49
CA ASN A 58 -37.81 -9.36 -18.22
C ASN A 58 -37.68 -8.05 -17.41
N ALA A 59 -37.85 -8.11 -16.09
CA ALA A 59 -37.63 -6.97 -15.21
C ALA A 59 -36.16 -6.55 -15.15
N LEU A 60 -35.20 -7.49 -15.17
CA LEU A 60 -33.77 -7.17 -15.26
C LEU A 60 -33.44 -6.39 -16.52
N PHE A 61 -34.02 -6.76 -17.67
CA PHE A 61 -33.82 -6.01 -18.92
C PHE A 61 -34.36 -4.59 -18.84
N ALA A 62 -35.61 -4.43 -18.39
CA ALA A 62 -36.25 -3.12 -18.30
C ALA A 62 -35.55 -2.20 -17.30
N ASN A 63 -35.20 -2.72 -16.12
CA ASN A 63 -34.45 -1.98 -15.09
C ASN A 63 -33.03 -1.66 -15.58
N GLY A 64 -32.36 -2.62 -16.22
CA GLY A 64 -31.03 -2.45 -16.78
C GLY A 64 -30.98 -1.33 -17.81
N LEU A 65 -31.94 -1.29 -18.73
CA LEU A 65 -32.09 -0.20 -19.70
C LEU A 65 -32.33 1.14 -19.02
N ALA A 66 -33.27 1.21 -18.06
CA ALA A 66 -33.57 2.44 -17.34
C ALA A 66 -32.31 3.00 -16.64
N LEU A 67 -31.56 2.13 -15.96
CA LEU A 67 -30.32 2.47 -15.26
C LEU A 67 -29.21 2.91 -16.22
N ILE A 68 -29.08 2.30 -17.40
CA ILE A 68 -28.10 2.71 -18.41
C ILE A 68 -28.45 4.08 -19.01
N PHE A 69 -29.71 4.28 -19.41
CA PHE A 69 -30.16 5.51 -20.04
C PHE A 69 -30.03 6.72 -19.11
N VAL A 70 -30.15 6.53 -17.80
CA VAL A 70 -29.93 7.60 -16.81
C VAL A 70 -28.47 7.64 -16.36
N GLY A 71 -27.90 6.49 -16.02
CA GLY A 71 -26.59 6.36 -15.38
C GLY A 71 -25.44 6.79 -16.26
N ILE A 72 -25.37 6.33 -17.52
CA ILE A 72 -24.23 6.65 -18.41
C ILE A 72 -24.16 8.15 -18.74
N PRO A 73 -25.25 8.82 -19.18
CA PRO A 73 -25.17 10.26 -19.48
C PRO A 73 -24.85 11.10 -18.25
N LEU A 74 -25.44 10.77 -17.10
CA LEU A 74 -25.18 11.45 -15.84
C LEU A 74 -23.73 11.28 -15.38
N TRP A 75 -23.18 10.06 -15.55
CA TRP A 75 -21.78 9.76 -15.26
C TRP A 75 -20.85 10.53 -16.19
N ALA A 76 -21.12 10.55 -17.50
CA ALA A 76 -20.32 11.28 -18.46
C ALA A 76 -20.30 12.78 -18.13
N TRP A 77 -21.46 13.35 -17.76
CA TRP A 77 -21.56 14.74 -17.32
C TRP A 77 -20.78 15.01 -16.02
N ALA A 78 -20.99 14.20 -14.98
CA ALA A 78 -20.33 14.37 -13.69
C ALA A 78 -18.81 14.20 -13.79
N TRP A 79 -18.36 13.19 -14.54
CA TRP A 79 -16.94 12.90 -14.73
C TRP A 79 -16.27 13.97 -15.58
N LYS A 80 -16.91 14.45 -16.65
CA LYS A 80 -16.41 15.60 -17.42
C LYS A 80 -16.25 16.83 -16.53
N GLY A 81 -17.21 17.10 -15.65
CA GLY A 81 -17.11 18.19 -14.65
C GLY A 81 -15.93 18.06 -13.68
N VAL A 82 -15.49 16.84 -13.37
CA VAL A 82 -14.26 16.59 -12.58
C VAL A 82 -12.99 16.74 -13.41
N GLN A 83 -13.06 16.48 -14.72
CA GLN A 83 -11.92 16.58 -15.63
C GLN A 83 -11.63 18.02 -16.05
N ASP A 84 -12.67 18.80 -16.37
CA ASP A 84 -12.54 20.19 -16.84
C ASP A 84 -11.95 21.11 -15.76
N ALA A 85 -12.20 20.78 -14.50
CA ALA A 85 -11.76 21.55 -13.36
C ALA A 85 -10.22 21.46 -13.10
N ARG A 86 -9.51 20.59 -13.83
CA ARG A 86 -8.03 20.44 -13.84
C ARG A 86 -7.23 21.69 -14.22
N SER A 87 -7.84 22.61 -14.95
CA SER A 87 -7.16 23.80 -15.46
C SER A 87 -6.62 24.68 -14.31
N GLU A 88 -7.24 24.60 -13.13
CA GLU A 88 -6.84 25.36 -11.93
C GLU A 88 -5.65 24.70 -11.19
N PRO A 89 -4.55 25.45 -10.92
CA PRO A 89 -3.40 24.94 -10.17
C PRO A 89 -3.74 24.39 -8.78
N ALA A 90 -4.74 24.98 -8.11
CA ALA A 90 -5.25 24.54 -6.81
C ALA A 90 -6.05 23.23 -6.87
N GLU A 91 -6.50 22.81 -8.06
CA GLU A 91 -7.21 21.55 -8.28
C GLU A 91 -6.27 20.39 -8.65
N ARG A 92 -5.11 20.69 -9.26
CA ARG A 92 -4.09 19.67 -9.60
C ARG A 92 -3.52 18.94 -8.37
N ALA A 93 -3.53 19.60 -7.20
CA ALA A 93 -3.00 19.06 -5.95
C ALA A 93 -4.06 18.30 -5.10
N PHE A 94 -5.28 18.13 -5.62
CA PHE A 94 -6.39 17.61 -4.82
C PHE A 94 -6.26 16.11 -4.55
N VAL A 95 -5.92 15.77 -3.29
CA VAL A 95 -5.74 14.40 -2.79
C VAL A 95 -6.98 13.53 -3.01
N LEU A 96 -8.19 14.10 -2.94
CA LEU A 96 -9.43 13.33 -3.07
C LEU A 96 -9.64 12.77 -4.49
N ARG A 97 -9.27 13.49 -5.56
CA ARG A 97 -9.31 12.94 -6.93
C ARG A 97 -8.39 11.73 -7.05
N LEU A 98 -7.15 11.89 -6.57
CA LEU A 98 -6.18 10.80 -6.59
C LEU A 98 -6.73 9.62 -5.77
N GLY A 99 -7.26 9.86 -4.58
CA GLY A 99 -7.93 8.86 -3.75
C GLY A 99 -9.07 8.14 -4.48
N THR A 100 -9.94 8.86 -5.20
CA THR A 100 -11.00 8.29 -6.03
C THR A 100 -10.45 7.40 -7.15
N LEU A 101 -9.41 7.84 -7.85
CA LEU A 101 -8.76 7.04 -8.90
C LEU A 101 -8.14 5.75 -8.33
N TYR A 102 -7.48 5.84 -7.17
CA TYR A 102 -6.99 4.66 -6.45
C TYR A 102 -8.14 3.72 -6.09
N PHE A 103 -9.20 4.25 -5.49
CA PHE A 103 -10.35 3.45 -5.07
C PHE A 103 -11.02 2.74 -6.24
N LEU A 104 -11.32 3.46 -7.32
CA LEU A 104 -11.98 2.89 -8.52
C LEU A 104 -11.06 1.90 -9.26
N SER A 105 -9.76 2.20 -9.36
CA SER A 105 -8.81 1.28 -9.98
C SER A 105 -8.63 0.01 -9.14
N LEU A 106 -8.43 0.12 -7.83
CA LEU A 106 -8.21 -1.04 -6.95
C LEU A 106 -9.46 -1.89 -6.79
N SER A 107 -10.63 -1.28 -6.61
CA SER A 107 -11.91 -2.01 -6.59
C SER A 107 -12.11 -2.79 -7.88
N GLY A 108 -11.94 -2.14 -9.03
CA GLY A 108 -12.04 -2.79 -10.33
C GLY A 108 -11.08 -3.98 -10.47
N VAL A 109 -9.82 -3.85 -10.06
CA VAL A 109 -8.87 -4.99 -10.06
C VAL A 109 -9.36 -6.14 -9.20
N ILE A 110 -9.82 -5.85 -7.97
CA ILE A 110 -10.26 -6.89 -7.02
C ILE A 110 -11.41 -7.70 -7.63
N PHE A 111 -12.45 -7.02 -8.13
CA PHE A 111 -13.58 -7.72 -8.72
C PHE A 111 -13.19 -8.52 -9.97
N VAL A 112 -12.38 -7.95 -10.87
CA VAL A 112 -11.92 -8.66 -12.07
C VAL A 112 -11.14 -9.92 -11.71
N LEU A 113 -10.26 -9.86 -10.71
CA LEU A 113 -9.50 -11.01 -10.24
C LEU A 113 -10.39 -12.06 -9.57
N SER A 114 -11.35 -11.64 -8.74
CA SER A 114 -12.33 -12.54 -8.12
C SER A 114 -13.16 -13.27 -9.17
N THR A 115 -13.72 -12.54 -10.14
CA THR A 115 -14.49 -13.14 -11.23
C THR A 115 -13.63 -14.02 -12.14
N ALA A 116 -12.37 -13.66 -12.37
CA ALA A 116 -11.45 -14.51 -13.11
C ALA A 116 -11.17 -15.82 -12.36
N GLY A 117 -11.06 -15.77 -11.03
CA GLY A 117 -10.96 -16.96 -10.19
C GLY A 117 -12.14 -17.89 -10.37
N ILE A 118 -13.37 -17.37 -10.26
CA ILE A 118 -14.61 -18.15 -10.48
C ILE A 118 -14.65 -18.76 -11.88
N ILE A 119 -14.34 -17.97 -12.92
CA ILE A 119 -14.36 -18.46 -14.30
C ILE A 119 -13.30 -19.56 -14.52
N ILE A 120 -12.11 -19.41 -13.92
CA ILE A 120 -11.06 -20.43 -14.00
C ILE A 120 -11.46 -21.69 -13.22
N ASP A 121 -12.07 -21.54 -12.05
CA ASP A 121 -12.57 -22.65 -11.24
C ASP A 121 -13.60 -23.48 -12.02
N GLU A 122 -14.64 -22.83 -12.53
CA GLU A 122 -15.68 -23.49 -13.33
C GLU A 122 -15.12 -24.12 -14.61
N LEU A 123 -14.11 -23.50 -15.23
CA LEU A 123 -13.41 -24.07 -16.37
C LEU A 123 -12.63 -25.33 -15.96
N LEU A 124 -11.95 -25.32 -14.82
CA LEU A 124 -11.22 -26.47 -14.28
C LEU A 124 -12.17 -27.58 -13.85
N LEU A 125 -13.29 -27.25 -13.21
CA LEU A 125 -14.38 -28.18 -12.92
C LEU A 125 -14.89 -28.84 -14.19
N MET A 126 -15.18 -28.07 -15.25
CA MET A 126 -15.59 -28.65 -16.54
C MET A 126 -14.53 -29.59 -17.13
N LEU A 127 -13.24 -29.30 -16.94
CA LEU A 127 -12.13 -30.13 -17.44
C LEU A 127 -11.88 -31.39 -16.60
N LEU A 128 -12.08 -31.29 -15.27
CA LEU A 128 -11.85 -32.36 -14.31
C LEU A 128 -13.06 -33.30 -14.21
N SER A 129 -14.26 -32.71 -14.14
CA SER A 129 -15.54 -33.41 -14.07
C SER A 129 -16.00 -33.83 -15.47
N LYS A 130 -15.99 -35.13 -15.73
CA LYS A 130 -16.43 -35.71 -17.02
C LYS A 130 -17.92 -35.51 -17.35
N THR A 131 -18.68 -34.93 -16.43
CA THR A 131 -20.15 -34.80 -16.50
C THR A 131 -20.61 -33.39 -16.86
N LEU A 132 -19.74 -32.38 -16.77
CA LEU A 132 -20.10 -30.98 -17.02
C LEU A 132 -19.88 -30.63 -18.48
N ASN A 133 -20.88 -30.00 -19.09
CA ASN A 133 -20.84 -29.56 -20.48
C ASN A 133 -20.60 -28.05 -20.57
N PHE A 134 -20.30 -27.56 -21.78
CA PHE A 134 -20.10 -26.12 -22.02
C PHE A 134 -21.31 -25.27 -21.63
N ARG A 135 -22.53 -25.80 -21.73
CA ARG A 135 -23.74 -25.10 -21.28
C ARG A 135 -23.74 -24.89 -19.76
N ASP A 136 -23.35 -25.90 -18.99
CA ASP A 136 -23.31 -25.84 -17.53
C ASP A 136 -22.25 -24.83 -17.07
N PHE A 137 -21.10 -24.80 -17.75
CA PHE A 137 -20.05 -23.79 -17.54
C PHE A 137 -20.56 -22.36 -17.78
N ILE A 138 -21.25 -22.12 -18.91
CA ILE A 138 -21.81 -20.77 -19.18
C ILE A 138 -22.88 -20.40 -18.15
N GLY A 139 -23.70 -21.37 -17.72
CA GLY A 139 -24.68 -21.17 -16.66
C GLY A 139 -24.05 -20.83 -15.31
N ALA A 140 -22.94 -21.47 -14.95
CA ALA A 140 -22.26 -21.21 -13.69
C ALA A 140 -21.41 -19.91 -13.69
N THR A 141 -21.00 -19.44 -14.87
CA THR A 141 -20.13 -18.25 -15.02
C THR A 141 -20.86 -16.99 -15.46
N ASP A 142 -22.17 -17.02 -15.66
CA ASP A 142 -22.96 -15.89 -16.15
C ASP A 142 -22.85 -14.66 -15.22
N GLY A 143 -22.99 -14.85 -13.91
CA GLY A 143 -22.83 -13.81 -12.90
C GLY A 143 -21.40 -13.29 -12.84
N ALA A 144 -20.41 -14.17 -12.98
CA ALA A 144 -19.01 -13.78 -13.02
C ALA A 144 -18.71 -12.89 -14.24
N PHE A 145 -19.22 -13.23 -15.42
CA PHE A 145 -19.07 -12.39 -16.62
C PHE A 145 -19.84 -11.07 -16.51
N ALA A 146 -21.06 -11.10 -15.97
CA ALA A 146 -21.89 -9.91 -15.80
C ALA A 146 -21.22 -8.87 -14.88
N ILE A 147 -20.41 -9.32 -13.91
CA ILE A 147 -19.61 -8.48 -13.02
C ILE A 147 -18.26 -8.10 -13.67
N ALA A 148 -17.56 -9.07 -14.27
CA ALA A 148 -16.22 -8.91 -14.82
C ALA A 148 -16.17 -7.85 -15.93
N ILE A 149 -17.18 -7.81 -16.80
CA ILE A 149 -17.21 -6.92 -17.96
C ILE A 149 -17.29 -5.43 -17.55
N PRO A 150 -18.31 -4.97 -16.78
CA PRO A 150 -18.40 -3.57 -16.39
C PRO A 150 -17.28 -3.16 -15.44
N LEU A 151 -16.87 -4.00 -14.48
CA LEU A 151 -15.81 -3.65 -13.54
C LEU A 151 -14.41 -3.73 -14.17
N GLY A 152 -14.23 -4.59 -15.18
CA GLY A 152 -13.07 -4.58 -16.06
C GLY A 152 -12.95 -3.30 -16.86
N ALA A 153 -14.07 -2.77 -17.37
CA ALA A 153 -14.10 -1.47 -18.04
C ALA A 153 -13.77 -0.32 -17.07
N VAL A 154 -14.30 -0.35 -15.84
CA VAL A 154 -13.97 0.61 -14.77
C VAL A 154 -12.48 0.56 -14.47
N TRP A 155 -11.92 -0.63 -14.25
CA TRP A 155 -10.49 -0.80 -13.99
C TRP A 155 -9.64 -0.26 -15.14
N ALA A 156 -9.93 -0.67 -16.38
CA ALA A 156 -9.15 -0.24 -17.55
C ALA A 156 -9.20 1.29 -17.72
N TYR A 157 -10.38 1.88 -17.58
CA TYR A 157 -10.57 3.32 -17.74
C TYR A 157 -9.92 4.13 -16.62
N TYR A 158 -10.26 3.85 -15.36
CA TYR A 158 -9.74 4.61 -14.22
C TYR A 158 -8.28 4.28 -13.89
N GLY A 159 -7.82 3.06 -14.17
CA GLY A 159 -6.41 2.68 -14.09
C GLY A 159 -5.56 3.41 -15.13
N HIS A 160 -6.08 3.58 -16.36
CA HIS A 160 -5.43 4.42 -17.37
C HIS A 160 -5.28 5.88 -16.89
N TRP A 161 -6.35 6.45 -16.34
CA TRP A 161 -6.31 7.81 -15.79
C TRP A 161 -5.38 7.93 -14.59
N LEU A 162 -5.36 6.94 -13.69
CA LEU A 162 -4.44 6.92 -12.55
C LEU A 162 -2.98 6.95 -13.02
N ASN A 163 -2.62 6.08 -13.97
CA ASN A 163 -1.26 6.02 -14.50
C ASN A 163 -0.85 7.32 -15.21
N ARG A 164 -1.77 7.93 -15.96
CA ARG A 164 -1.56 9.24 -16.59
C ARG A 164 -1.38 10.37 -15.57
N ASP A 165 -2.14 10.34 -14.48
CA ASP A 165 -2.07 11.35 -13.41
C ASP A 165 -0.77 11.21 -12.62
N LEU A 166 -0.32 9.97 -12.36
CA LEU A 166 0.94 9.70 -11.69
C LEU A 166 2.14 10.09 -12.57
N SER A 167 2.12 9.77 -13.87
CA SER A 167 3.23 10.12 -14.78
C SER A 167 3.41 11.63 -14.96
N ALA A 168 2.34 12.41 -14.86
CA ALA A 168 2.36 13.87 -14.95
C ALA A 168 2.91 14.57 -13.69
N LEU A 169 3.17 13.86 -12.58
CA LEU A 169 3.71 14.47 -11.36
C LEU A 169 5.16 14.94 -11.55
N PRO A 170 5.49 16.23 -11.29
CA PRO A 170 6.85 16.75 -11.50
C PRO A 170 7.90 16.08 -10.59
N SER A 171 7.54 15.77 -9.35
CA SER A 171 8.48 15.22 -8.37
C SER A 171 8.65 13.71 -8.52
N ALA A 172 9.82 13.29 -9.03
CA ALA A 172 10.19 11.88 -9.17
C ALA A 172 10.04 11.06 -7.88
N PRO A 173 10.46 11.54 -6.68
CA PRO A 173 10.30 10.78 -5.44
C PRO A 173 8.83 10.59 -5.02
N ARG A 174 7.97 11.60 -5.25
CA ARG A 174 6.54 11.53 -4.92
C ARG A 174 5.82 10.56 -5.85
N ARG A 175 6.15 10.62 -7.15
CA ARG A 175 5.65 9.69 -8.17
C ARG A 175 6.00 8.24 -7.83
N ALA A 176 7.27 7.99 -7.49
CA ALA A 176 7.72 6.66 -7.08
C ALA A 176 6.99 6.15 -5.82
N ALA A 177 6.81 7.00 -4.80
CA ALA A 177 6.10 6.64 -3.58
C ALA A 177 4.63 6.22 -3.84
N LEU A 178 3.92 6.97 -4.70
CA LEU A 178 2.54 6.67 -5.08
C LEU A 178 2.43 5.39 -5.92
N ASN A 179 3.30 5.20 -6.91
CA ASN A 179 3.36 3.96 -7.67
C ASN A 179 3.57 2.75 -6.74
N ARG A 180 4.53 2.85 -5.80
CA ARG A 180 4.79 1.79 -4.82
C ARG A 180 3.56 1.47 -3.97
N LEU A 181 2.78 2.47 -3.53
CA LEU A 181 1.54 2.23 -2.79
C LEU A 181 0.59 1.32 -3.56
N TYR A 182 0.37 1.61 -4.84
CA TYR A 182 -0.50 0.82 -5.71
C TYR A 182 -0.01 -0.64 -5.81
N TYR A 183 1.28 -0.83 -6.12
CA TYR A 183 1.87 -2.16 -6.28
C TYR A 183 1.93 -2.95 -4.97
N TYR A 184 2.20 -2.33 -3.82
CA TYR A 184 2.23 -3.04 -2.54
C TYR A 184 0.83 -3.49 -2.09
N ILE A 185 -0.23 -2.73 -2.38
CA ILE A 185 -1.62 -3.17 -2.13
C ILE A 185 -1.94 -4.38 -3.00
N LEU A 186 -1.66 -4.32 -4.30
CA LEU A 186 -1.88 -5.44 -5.21
C LEU A 186 -1.05 -6.67 -4.85
N SER A 187 0.21 -6.47 -4.45
CA SER A 187 1.10 -7.52 -3.98
C SER A 187 0.55 -8.17 -2.71
N LEU A 188 -0.07 -7.40 -1.81
CA LEU A 188 -0.67 -7.95 -0.60
C LEU A 188 -1.89 -8.82 -0.94
N ILE A 189 -2.76 -8.34 -1.84
CA ILE A 189 -3.91 -9.11 -2.33
C ILE A 189 -3.44 -10.41 -2.99
N GLY A 190 -2.44 -10.32 -3.88
CA GLY A 190 -1.86 -11.50 -4.54
C GLY A 190 -1.22 -12.46 -3.55
N LEU A 191 -0.52 -11.96 -2.53
CA LEU A 191 0.11 -12.78 -1.49
C LEU A 191 -0.94 -13.54 -0.67
N VAL A 192 -1.99 -12.86 -0.21
CA VAL A 192 -3.09 -13.47 0.55
C VAL A 192 -3.79 -14.53 -0.30
N THR A 193 -4.12 -14.20 -1.55
CA THR A 193 -4.76 -15.13 -2.48
C THR A 193 -3.87 -16.36 -2.74
N SER A 194 -2.57 -16.14 -2.98
CA SER A 194 -1.60 -17.24 -3.16
C SER A 194 -1.49 -18.12 -1.92
N PHE A 195 -1.50 -17.52 -0.73
CA PHE A 195 -1.44 -18.25 0.53
C PHE A 195 -2.68 -19.12 0.74
N ILE A 196 -3.87 -18.58 0.47
CA ILE A 196 -5.13 -19.32 0.53
C ILE A 196 -5.11 -20.50 -0.46
N GLY A 197 -4.78 -20.25 -1.73
CA GLY A 197 -4.72 -21.30 -2.74
C GLY A 197 -3.67 -22.38 -2.42
N ALA A 198 -2.51 -21.99 -1.87
CA ALA A 198 -1.49 -22.93 -1.44
C ALA A 198 -1.97 -23.79 -0.26
N SER A 199 -2.75 -23.21 0.66
CA SER A 199 -3.40 -23.95 1.74
C SER A 199 -4.41 -24.95 1.21
N MET A 200 -5.32 -24.51 0.33
CA MET A 200 -6.31 -25.41 -0.28
C MET A 200 -5.65 -26.57 -1.02
N LEU A 201 -4.61 -26.29 -1.82
CA LEU A 201 -3.90 -27.32 -2.59
C LEU A 201 -3.18 -28.30 -1.67
N LEU A 202 -2.52 -27.81 -0.61
CA LEU A 202 -1.84 -28.68 0.34
C LEU A 202 -2.83 -29.54 1.12
N SER A 203 -4.00 -29.00 1.48
CA SER A 203 -5.08 -29.76 2.10
C SER A 203 -5.58 -30.87 1.18
N TYR A 204 -5.81 -30.57 -0.11
CA TYR A 204 -6.17 -31.57 -1.12
C TYR A 204 -5.13 -32.69 -1.22
N VAL A 205 -3.83 -32.34 -1.26
CA VAL A 205 -2.76 -33.35 -1.32
C VAL A 205 -2.73 -34.22 -0.06
N ILE A 206 -2.95 -33.63 1.11
CA ILE A 206 -3.02 -34.38 2.38
C ILE A 206 -4.22 -35.33 2.37
N ASP A 207 -5.41 -34.86 1.99
CA ASP A 207 -6.61 -35.68 1.89
C ASP A 207 -6.43 -36.85 0.91
N ALA A 208 -5.80 -36.60 -0.24
CA ALA A 208 -5.52 -37.62 -1.24
C ALA A 208 -4.51 -38.69 -0.76
N ILE A 209 -3.48 -38.31 -0.01
CA ILE A 209 -2.43 -39.23 0.45
C ILE A 209 -2.87 -40.01 1.70
N PHE A 210 -3.51 -39.33 2.64
CA PHE A 210 -3.77 -39.86 3.97
C PHE A 210 -5.20 -40.38 4.15
N GLY A 211 -6.10 -40.11 3.19
CA GLY A 211 -7.51 -40.49 3.28
C GLY A 211 -8.23 -39.72 4.39
N THR A 212 -7.83 -38.47 4.62
CA THR A 212 -8.45 -37.54 5.57
C THR A 212 -9.57 -36.74 4.91
N SER A 213 -10.29 -35.96 5.70
CA SER A 213 -11.32 -35.05 5.21
C SER A 213 -11.12 -33.66 5.81
N LEU A 214 -9.95 -33.05 5.57
CA LEU A 214 -9.62 -31.70 6.05
C LEU A 214 -10.62 -30.66 5.55
N TRP A 215 -11.18 -30.89 4.37
CA TRP A 215 -12.30 -30.13 3.83
C TRP A 215 -13.46 -31.04 3.46
N SER A 216 -14.68 -30.53 3.62
CA SER A 216 -15.90 -31.19 3.17
C SER A 216 -16.15 -30.90 1.69
N GLY A 217 -16.44 -31.92 0.88
CA GLY A 217 -16.87 -31.74 -0.51
C GLY A 217 -16.23 -32.75 -1.47
N ASN A 218 -16.47 -32.55 -2.76
CA ASN A 218 -15.94 -33.39 -3.82
C ASN A 218 -14.46 -33.04 -4.08
N GLN A 219 -13.62 -34.06 -4.26
CA GLN A 219 -12.18 -33.88 -4.54
C GLN A 219 -11.91 -33.04 -5.80
N GLU A 220 -12.75 -33.18 -6.82
CA GLU A 220 -12.66 -32.41 -8.06
C GLU A 220 -12.85 -30.91 -7.81
N THR A 221 -13.84 -30.55 -6.99
CA THR A 221 -14.12 -29.16 -6.60
C THR A 221 -12.99 -28.56 -5.80
N HIS A 222 -12.47 -29.27 -4.80
CA HIS A 222 -11.35 -28.76 -4.00
C HIS A 222 -10.08 -28.56 -4.84
N LEU A 223 -9.81 -29.46 -5.78
CA LEU A 223 -8.69 -29.32 -6.69
C LEU A 223 -8.88 -28.12 -7.62
N ALA A 224 -10.05 -27.96 -8.23
CA ALA A 224 -10.36 -26.84 -9.10
C ALA A 224 -10.22 -25.49 -8.35
N ASP A 225 -10.83 -25.38 -7.16
CA ASP A 225 -10.78 -24.18 -6.32
C ASP A 225 -9.35 -23.79 -5.97
N SER A 226 -8.55 -24.79 -5.56
CA SER A 226 -7.17 -24.58 -5.16
C SER A 226 -6.31 -24.09 -6.34
N LEU A 227 -6.49 -24.70 -7.52
CA LEU A 227 -5.76 -24.34 -8.72
C LEU A 227 -6.20 -22.98 -9.26
N ALA A 228 -7.50 -22.69 -9.30
CA ALA A 228 -8.03 -21.41 -9.73
C ALA A 228 -7.50 -20.26 -8.86
N THR A 229 -7.56 -20.44 -7.54
CA THR A 229 -7.03 -19.47 -6.57
C THR A 229 -5.53 -19.25 -6.76
N LEU A 230 -4.74 -20.30 -7.03
CA LEU A 230 -3.30 -20.19 -7.28
C LEU A 230 -2.97 -19.53 -8.63
N ILE A 231 -3.69 -19.88 -9.69
CA ILE A 231 -3.53 -19.31 -11.04
C ILE A 231 -3.80 -17.82 -11.04
N VAL A 232 -4.70 -17.33 -10.19
CA VAL A 232 -4.94 -15.88 -10.01
C VAL A 232 -3.93 -15.27 -9.05
N GLY A 233 -3.72 -15.88 -7.88
CA GLY A 233 -2.92 -15.33 -6.79
C GLY A 233 -1.42 -15.22 -7.12
N ILE A 234 -0.79 -16.30 -7.58
CA ILE A 234 0.67 -16.36 -7.77
C ILE A 234 1.12 -15.34 -8.82
N PRO A 235 0.53 -15.28 -10.03
CA PRO A 235 0.95 -14.32 -11.04
C PRO A 235 0.75 -12.87 -10.59
N LEU A 236 -0.33 -12.57 -9.87
CA LEU A 236 -0.56 -11.24 -9.33
C LEU A 236 0.53 -10.86 -8.32
N TRP A 237 0.82 -11.74 -7.37
CA TRP A 237 1.87 -11.52 -6.38
C TRP A 237 3.23 -11.34 -7.07
N LEU A 238 3.65 -12.27 -7.92
CA LEU A 238 4.96 -12.20 -8.58
C LEU A 238 5.08 -10.96 -9.48
N LYS A 239 4.07 -10.63 -10.27
CA LYS A 239 4.10 -9.48 -11.19
C LYS A 239 4.21 -8.13 -10.46
N THR A 240 3.70 -8.04 -9.23
CA THR A 240 3.66 -6.79 -8.46
C THR A 240 4.76 -6.71 -7.41
N TRP A 241 5.16 -7.84 -6.82
CA TRP A 241 6.24 -7.94 -5.84
C TRP A 241 7.62 -7.93 -6.47
N THR A 242 7.85 -8.68 -7.55
CA THR A 242 9.21 -8.85 -8.12
C THR A 242 9.82 -7.54 -8.63
N PRO A 243 9.11 -6.62 -9.30
CA PRO A 243 9.69 -5.34 -9.71
C PRO A 243 10.04 -4.47 -8.50
N MET A 244 9.20 -4.48 -7.47
CA MET A 244 9.44 -3.72 -6.23
C MET A 244 10.63 -4.27 -5.45
N GLN A 245 10.82 -5.58 -5.48
CA GLN A 245 11.98 -6.23 -4.88
C GLN A 245 13.25 -5.97 -5.69
N ALA A 246 13.19 -6.03 -7.03
CA ALA A 246 14.31 -5.71 -7.90
C ALA A 246 14.78 -4.26 -7.71
N GLU A 247 13.84 -3.31 -7.65
CA GLU A 247 14.13 -1.90 -7.34
C GLU A 247 14.81 -1.77 -5.97
N ALA A 248 14.34 -2.48 -4.94
CA ALA A 248 14.94 -2.45 -3.60
C ALA A 248 16.37 -3.04 -3.53
N LEU A 249 16.77 -3.87 -4.51
CA LEU A 249 18.10 -4.47 -4.58
C LEU A 249 19.12 -3.63 -5.37
N THR A 250 18.67 -2.60 -6.08
CA THR A 250 19.58 -1.68 -6.78
C THR A 250 20.43 -0.87 -5.78
N LEU A 251 21.68 -0.60 -6.15
CA LEU A 251 22.64 0.15 -5.30
C LEU A 251 22.56 1.67 -5.50
N ASP A 252 21.67 2.15 -6.36
CA ASP A 252 21.48 3.57 -6.65
C ASP A 252 20.61 4.29 -5.59
N GLU A 253 20.40 5.58 -5.79
CA GLU A 253 19.52 6.39 -4.94
C GLU A 253 18.07 5.88 -4.93
N ALA A 254 17.57 5.33 -6.04
CA ALA A 254 16.22 4.79 -6.15
C ALA A 254 16.04 3.56 -5.25
N GLY A 255 17.01 2.65 -5.22
CA GLY A 255 17.08 1.52 -4.31
C GLY A 255 17.17 1.94 -2.86
N ASN A 256 17.99 2.95 -2.53
CA ASN A 256 18.08 3.49 -1.17
C ASN A 256 16.73 4.08 -0.72
N HIS A 257 16.08 4.86 -1.58
CA HIS A 257 14.75 5.39 -1.34
C HIS A 257 13.70 4.30 -1.15
N THR A 258 13.80 3.20 -1.90
CA THR A 258 12.88 2.05 -1.81
C THR A 258 13.03 1.32 -0.48
N ARG A 259 14.26 1.01 -0.05
CA ARG A 259 14.54 0.36 1.25
C ARG A 259 14.07 1.20 2.44
N ARG A 260 14.09 2.53 2.31
CA ARG A 260 13.59 3.48 3.33
C ARG A 260 12.08 3.70 3.29
N SER A 261 11.39 3.21 2.27
CA SER A 261 9.96 3.43 2.07
C SER A 261 9.15 2.89 3.24
N ILE A 262 8.36 3.77 3.87
CA ILE A 262 7.42 3.38 4.93
C ILE A 262 6.41 2.37 4.39
N ILE A 263 5.97 2.51 3.13
CA ILE A 263 4.98 1.63 2.50
C ILE A 263 5.54 0.20 2.40
N ARG A 264 6.80 0.04 1.99
CA ARG A 264 7.47 -1.26 1.93
C ARG A 264 7.57 -1.89 3.32
N LYS A 265 7.93 -1.09 4.33
CA LYS A 265 8.00 -1.56 5.73
C LYS A 265 6.63 -2.01 6.22
N ILE A 266 5.56 -1.27 5.94
CA ILE A 266 4.19 -1.66 6.30
C ILE A 266 3.85 -3.01 5.67
N TYR A 267 4.10 -3.18 4.37
CA TYR A 267 3.87 -4.46 3.68
C TYR A 267 4.65 -5.62 4.33
N LEU A 268 5.96 -5.45 4.53
CA LEU A 268 6.82 -6.48 5.11
C LEU A 268 6.41 -6.83 6.54
N TYR A 269 6.11 -5.82 7.37
CA TYR A 269 5.68 -6.06 8.74
C TYR A 269 4.30 -6.71 8.80
N LEU A 270 3.38 -6.38 7.91
CA LEU A 270 2.07 -7.03 7.85
C LEU A 270 2.21 -8.51 7.47
N ALA A 271 3.04 -8.82 6.46
CA ALA A 271 3.32 -10.21 6.06
C ALA A 271 4.01 -11.00 7.18
N ILE A 272 5.01 -10.41 7.84
CA ILE A 272 5.70 -11.01 8.99
C ILE A 272 4.74 -11.20 10.16
N PHE A 273 3.90 -10.20 10.46
CA PHE A 273 2.90 -10.28 11.53
C PHE A 273 1.91 -11.41 11.27
N ALA A 274 1.37 -11.52 10.06
CA ALA A 274 0.51 -12.64 9.66
C ALA A 274 1.23 -13.99 9.80
N GLY A 275 2.48 -14.07 9.38
CA GLY A 275 3.34 -15.26 9.56
C GLY A 275 3.54 -15.65 11.02
N VAL A 276 3.82 -14.70 11.90
CA VAL A 276 4.01 -14.95 13.33
C VAL A 276 2.70 -15.35 14.00
N VAL A 277 1.64 -14.55 13.83
CA VAL A 277 0.35 -14.80 14.50
C VAL A 277 -0.27 -16.11 14.00
N GLY A 278 -0.31 -16.32 12.69
CA GLY A 278 -0.82 -17.56 12.10
C GLY A 278 0.01 -18.78 12.51
N GLY A 279 1.34 -18.64 12.50
CA GLY A 279 2.25 -19.71 12.96
C GLY A 279 2.08 -20.01 14.45
N MET A 280 1.85 -19.00 15.29
CA MET A 280 1.55 -19.19 16.72
C MET A 280 0.22 -19.92 16.92
N ILE A 281 -0.84 -19.56 16.19
CA ILE A 281 -2.13 -20.25 16.26
C ILE A 281 -1.96 -21.72 15.90
N ALA A 282 -1.30 -22.01 14.77
CA ALA A 282 -1.04 -23.38 14.33
C ALA A 282 -0.17 -24.17 15.33
N ALA A 283 0.86 -23.52 15.91
CA ALA A 283 1.72 -24.15 16.91
C ALA A 283 0.97 -24.44 18.22
N VAL A 284 0.11 -23.53 18.68
CA VAL A 284 -0.70 -23.73 19.88
C VAL A 284 -1.70 -24.88 19.66
N GLN A 285 -2.37 -24.92 18.52
CA GLN A 285 -3.25 -26.03 18.16
C GLN A 285 -2.50 -27.37 18.14
N LEU A 286 -1.35 -27.41 17.46
CA LEU A 286 -0.50 -28.60 17.40
C LEU A 286 -0.07 -29.09 18.78
N ILE A 287 0.41 -28.19 19.64
CA ILE A 287 0.84 -28.53 21.01
C ILE A 287 -0.35 -29.00 21.84
N SER A 288 -1.52 -28.36 21.72
CA SER A 288 -2.73 -28.74 22.45
C SER A 288 -3.16 -30.16 22.10
N LEU A 289 -3.19 -30.49 20.81
CA LEU A 289 -3.50 -31.84 20.32
C LEU A 289 -2.52 -32.89 20.88
N ILE A 290 -1.21 -32.59 20.86
CA ILE A 290 -0.19 -33.50 21.40
C ILE A 290 -0.40 -33.72 22.90
N LEU A 291 -0.67 -32.66 23.66
CA LEU A 291 -0.92 -32.76 25.10
C LEU A 291 -2.19 -33.56 25.41
N GLU A 292 -3.27 -33.33 24.67
CA GLU A 292 -4.52 -34.10 24.81
C GLU A 292 -4.30 -35.59 24.53
N ALA A 293 -3.55 -35.92 23.48
CA ALA A 293 -3.18 -37.31 23.19
C ALA A 293 -2.32 -37.93 24.31
N LEU A 294 -1.37 -37.19 24.87
CA LEU A 294 -0.52 -37.65 25.98
C LEU A 294 -1.31 -37.83 27.29
N LEU A 295 -2.34 -37.02 27.51
CA LEU A 295 -3.24 -37.10 28.67
C LEU A 295 -4.31 -38.20 28.50
N GLY A 296 -4.35 -38.88 27.34
CA GLY A 296 -5.28 -39.97 27.05
C GLY A 296 -6.65 -39.50 26.54
N THR A 297 -6.84 -38.22 26.24
CA THR A 297 -8.09 -37.65 25.73
C THR A 297 -7.97 -37.35 24.24
N THR A 298 -7.73 -38.36 23.40
CA THR A 298 -7.62 -38.18 21.94
C THR A 298 -8.96 -37.75 21.35
N PRO A 299 -9.09 -36.52 20.79
CA PRO A 299 -10.32 -36.08 20.16
C PRO A 299 -10.68 -36.94 18.95
N GLY A 300 -11.98 -37.04 18.64
CA GLY A 300 -12.42 -37.55 17.34
C GLY A 300 -11.91 -36.62 16.24
N GLY A 301 -11.23 -37.14 15.23
CA GLY A 301 -10.59 -36.31 14.19
C GLY A 301 -9.15 -35.88 14.49
N PHE A 302 -8.52 -36.39 15.56
CA PHE A 302 -7.14 -36.03 15.94
C PHE A 302 -6.14 -36.00 14.78
N ARG A 303 -6.18 -36.99 13.89
CA ARG A 303 -5.27 -37.08 12.74
C ARG A 303 -5.43 -35.92 11.77
N ASP A 304 -6.67 -35.54 11.49
CA ASP A 304 -7.04 -34.50 10.55
C ASP A 304 -6.61 -33.14 11.13
N ASP A 305 -6.93 -32.88 12.40
CA ASP A 305 -6.53 -31.66 13.09
C ASP A 305 -5.01 -31.53 13.22
N LEU A 306 -4.32 -32.65 13.47
CA LEU A 306 -2.85 -32.70 13.54
C LEU A 306 -2.22 -32.34 12.19
N LEU A 307 -2.68 -32.96 11.11
CA LEU A 307 -2.16 -32.71 9.76
C LEU A 307 -2.46 -31.29 9.29
N ASN A 308 -3.66 -30.78 9.57
CA ASN A 308 -4.03 -29.39 9.30
C ASN A 308 -3.13 -28.40 10.05
N SER A 309 -2.90 -28.64 11.35
CA SER A 309 -2.03 -27.79 12.18
C SER A 309 -0.59 -27.79 11.67
N LEU A 310 -0.07 -28.96 11.27
CA LEU A 310 1.26 -29.10 10.66
C LEU A 310 1.37 -28.35 9.32
N GLN A 311 0.39 -28.53 8.43
CA GLN A 311 0.31 -27.80 7.17
C GLN A 311 0.34 -26.28 7.40
N MET A 312 -0.50 -25.78 8.30
CA MET A 312 -0.60 -24.35 8.57
C MET A 312 0.70 -23.81 9.17
N LEU A 313 1.36 -24.59 10.03
CA LEU A 313 2.66 -24.24 10.58
C LEU A 313 3.74 -24.15 9.48
N ILE A 314 3.73 -25.06 8.51
CA ILE A 314 4.65 -25.04 7.36
C ILE A 314 4.39 -23.80 6.49
N LEU A 315 3.13 -23.51 6.15
CA LEU A 315 2.78 -22.38 5.29
C LEU A 315 3.13 -21.03 5.94
N PHE A 316 2.74 -20.82 7.19
CA PHE A 316 3.09 -19.60 7.92
C PHE A 316 4.59 -19.50 8.20
N GLY A 317 5.27 -20.63 8.46
CA GLY A 317 6.72 -20.69 8.58
C GLY A 317 7.43 -20.27 7.29
N GLY A 318 6.96 -20.75 6.13
CA GLY A 318 7.46 -20.34 4.81
C GLY A 318 7.26 -18.85 4.54
N LEU A 319 6.05 -18.34 4.81
CA LEU A 319 5.71 -16.93 4.67
C LEU A 319 6.64 -16.03 5.52
N LEU A 320 6.81 -16.40 6.80
CA LEU A 320 7.62 -15.69 7.77
C LEU A 320 9.10 -15.70 7.38
N THR A 321 9.65 -16.88 7.05
CA THR A 321 11.06 -17.02 6.69
C THR A 321 11.41 -16.20 5.46
N TYR A 322 10.57 -16.27 4.41
CA TYR A 322 10.76 -15.48 3.19
C TYR A 322 10.79 -13.97 3.49
N HIS A 323 9.74 -13.41 4.10
CA HIS A 323 9.64 -11.96 4.30
C HIS A 323 10.65 -11.43 5.33
N ARG A 324 11.00 -12.24 6.35
CA ARG A 324 12.07 -11.91 7.30
C ARG A 324 13.45 -11.88 6.63
N GLN A 325 13.73 -12.82 5.72
CA GLN A 325 14.98 -12.84 4.94
C GLN A 325 15.11 -11.55 4.12
N ILE A 326 14.02 -11.12 3.47
CA ILE A 326 13.99 -9.87 2.70
C ILE A 326 14.24 -8.65 3.58
N LEU A 327 13.55 -8.55 4.73
CA LEU A 327 13.76 -7.44 5.67
C LEU A 327 15.21 -7.38 6.19
N ARG A 328 15.83 -8.54 6.45
CA ARG A 328 17.24 -8.62 6.85
C ARG A 328 18.18 -8.18 5.74
N ARG A 329 17.94 -8.61 4.50
CA ARG A 329 18.73 -8.19 3.32
C ARG A 329 18.66 -6.67 3.09
N ASP A 330 17.48 -6.07 3.25
CA ASP A 330 17.31 -4.62 3.16
C ASP A 330 18.18 -3.88 4.20
N GLY A 331 18.28 -4.44 5.41
CA GLY A 331 19.15 -3.91 6.48
C GLY A 331 20.64 -4.04 6.15
N LEU A 332 21.08 -5.21 5.71
CA LEU A 332 22.49 -5.47 5.38
C LEU A 332 23.00 -4.56 4.24
N ILE A 333 22.24 -4.44 3.15
CA ILE A 333 22.61 -3.58 2.01
C ILE A 333 22.69 -2.12 2.45
N ARG A 334 21.80 -1.69 3.36
CA ARG A 334 21.86 -0.33 3.90
C ARG A 334 23.15 -0.09 4.67
N THR A 335 23.53 -1.01 5.56
CA THR A 335 24.78 -0.90 6.32
C THR A 335 25.99 -0.86 5.38
N GLU A 336 26.01 -1.68 4.32
CA GLU A 336 27.10 -1.70 3.33
C GLU A 336 27.21 -0.38 2.55
N ILE A 337 26.09 0.20 2.14
CA ILE A 337 26.08 1.50 1.43
C ILE A 337 26.51 2.62 2.36
N VAL A 338 26.03 2.65 3.61
CA VAL A 338 26.47 3.63 4.60
C VAL A 338 27.97 3.48 4.85
N SER A 339 28.49 2.25 5.02
CA SER A 339 29.93 2.04 5.21
C SER A 339 30.79 2.39 3.99
N LYS A 340 30.24 2.26 2.77
CA LYS A 340 30.95 2.62 1.52
C LYS A 340 30.86 4.10 1.18
N LYS A 341 29.76 4.77 1.53
CA LYS A 341 29.56 6.22 1.37
C LYS A 341 30.15 7.02 2.52
N ALA A 342 30.48 6.37 3.63
CA ALA A 342 31.31 6.90 4.69
C ALA A 342 32.76 7.11 4.23
N ASP A 343 32.98 7.88 3.17
CA ASP A 343 34.10 8.81 3.21
C ASP A 343 33.83 9.71 4.41
N ARG A 344 34.80 9.80 5.32
CA ARG A 344 34.65 10.51 6.60
C ARG A 344 34.14 11.91 6.33
N LEU A 345 32.86 12.17 6.64
CA LEU A 345 32.31 13.50 6.51
C LEU A 345 32.89 14.33 7.65
N ASP A 346 33.83 15.22 7.32
CA ASP A 346 34.46 16.10 8.31
C ASP A 346 33.48 17.23 8.64
N VAL A 347 32.93 17.19 9.86
CA VAL A 347 31.96 18.16 10.38
C VAL A 347 32.67 19.07 11.36
N LEU A 348 32.75 20.35 11.03
CA LEU A 348 33.25 21.37 11.96
C LEU A 348 32.12 21.89 12.85
N LEU A 349 32.27 21.69 14.15
CA LEU A 349 31.41 22.29 15.17
C LEU A 349 32.13 23.48 15.78
N PHE A 350 31.57 24.68 15.59
CA PHE A 350 32.02 25.88 16.29
C PHE A 350 31.21 26.00 17.58
N ASP A 351 31.86 25.88 18.74
CA ASP A 351 31.21 26.05 20.04
C ASP A 351 31.77 27.28 20.74
N VAL A 352 30.90 28.10 21.35
CA VAL A 352 31.26 29.31 22.10
C VAL A 352 31.17 29.07 23.61
N GLU A 353 30.44 28.05 24.09
CA GLU A 353 30.22 27.84 25.52
C GLU A 353 30.32 26.36 25.93
N ASN A 354 31.41 26.03 26.63
CA ASN A 354 31.57 24.85 27.51
C ASN A 354 31.05 23.47 27.00
N GLY A 355 31.13 23.16 25.71
CA GLY A 355 31.15 21.78 25.20
C GLY A 355 29.87 20.96 25.44
N THR A 356 28.76 21.58 25.82
CA THR A 356 27.50 20.88 26.14
C THR A 356 26.82 20.35 24.87
N LEU A 357 26.84 21.12 23.78
CA LEU A 357 26.34 20.69 22.47
C LEU A 357 27.22 19.61 21.86
N PHE A 358 28.55 19.73 22.01
CA PHE A 358 29.48 18.69 21.55
C PHE A 358 29.23 17.36 22.27
N SER A 359 29.10 17.37 23.60
CA SER A 359 28.85 16.14 24.37
C SER A 359 27.46 15.53 24.10
N GLN A 360 26.43 16.35 23.88
CA GLN A 360 25.10 15.87 23.46
C GLN A 360 25.10 15.28 22.04
N LEU A 361 25.78 15.93 21.10
CA LEU A 361 25.90 15.44 19.73
C LEU A 361 26.81 14.20 19.65
N ALA A 362 27.94 14.21 20.35
CA ALA A 362 28.84 13.07 20.45
C ALA A 362 28.13 11.86 21.08
N SER A 363 27.40 12.02 22.19
CA SER A 363 26.62 10.91 22.78
C SER A 363 25.48 10.40 21.89
N LEU A 364 24.90 11.25 21.05
CA LEU A 364 23.90 10.85 20.05
C LEU A 364 24.51 10.18 18.80
N MET A 365 25.81 10.37 18.54
CA MET A 365 26.53 9.83 17.39
C MET A 365 27.48 8.67 17.74
N ASP A 366 27.83 8.48 19.03
CA ASP A 366 28.64 7.35 19.54
C ASP A 366 27.89 6.00 19.44
N THR A 367 26.62 6.03 19.05
CA THR A 367 25.80 4.84 18.81
C THR A 367 25.91 4.41 17.35
N ASP A 368 26.90 3.54 17.08
CA ASP A 368 26.99 2.62 15.93
C ASP A 368 27.31 3.15 14.51
N GLU A 369 27.62 4.44 14.28
CA GLU A 369 27.91 4.93 12.91
C GLU A 369 29.23 5.70 12.79
N ALA A 370 30.32 4.98 12.51
CA ALA A 370 31.70 5.47 12.32
C ALA A 370 31.94 6.35 11.07
N ALA A 371 30.91 7.01 10.55
CA ALA A 371 30.92 7.73 9.27
C ALA A 371 31.15 9.26 9.38
N ILE A 372 31.03 9.83 10.58
CA ILE A 372 31.04 11.28 10.81
C ILE A 372 32.18 11.63 11.76
N ASN A 373 33.12 12.48 11.32
CA ASN A 373 34.22 12.96 12.14
C ASN A 373 33.89 14.37 12.66
N LEU A 374 33.63 14.48 13.96
CA LEU A 374 33.28 15.76 14.59
C LEU A 374 34.55 16.46 15.06
N ILE A 375 34.90 17.57 14.41
CA ILE A 375 36.05 18.39 14.78
C ILE A 375 35.52 19.63 15.51
N LEU A 376 35.86 19.73 16.80
CA LEU A 376 35.58 20.93 17.59
C LEU A 376 36.58 22.02 17.21
N GLN A 377 36.11 23.13 16.67
CA GLN A 377 36.97 24.21 16.20
C GLN A 377 36.69 25.51 16.94
N ASN A 378 37.76 26.15 17.42
CA ASN A 378 37.69 27.49 17.98
C ASN A 378 37.68 28.52 16.84
N PRO A 379 36.70 29.46 16.79
CA PRO A 379 36.56 30.42 15.70
C PRO A 379 37.73 31.43 15.56
N ALA A 380 38.74 31.39 16.43
CA ALA A 380 39.91 32.28 16.43
C ALA A 380 41.23 31.63 15.92
N LYS A 381 41.20 30.39 15.41
CA LYS A 381 42.38 29.67 14.87
C LYS A 381 42.15 29.21 13.43
N ASP A 382 43.22 28.79 12.73
CA ASP A 382 43.16 28.22 11.38
C ASP A 382 42.09 27.13 11.27
N ILE A 383 41.12 27.37 10.39
CA ILE A 383 39.94 26.51 10.20
C ILE A 383 40.26 25.50 9.08
N PRO A 384 40.26 24.18 9.35
CA PRO A 384 40.55 23.18 8.34
C PRO A 384 39.47 23.12 7.25
N ALA A 385 39.78 22.46 6.13
CA ALA A 385 38.77 22.12 5.13
C ALA A 385 37.78 21.09 5.72
N ALA A 386 36.49 21.26 5.43
CA ALA A 386 35.42 20.42 5.93
C ALA A 386 34.26 20.38 4.92
N ASP A 387 33.37 19.40 5.04
CA ASP A 387 32.21 19.27 4.16
C ASP A 387 30.97 19.97 4.74
N VAL A 388 30.89 20.06 6.08
CA VAL A 388 29.75 20.66 6.79
C VAL A 388 30.22 21.51 7.97
N ALA A 389 29.69 22.74 8.06
CA ALA A 389 29.94 23.66 9.17
C ALA A 389 28.68 23.85 10.01
N ILE A 390 28.77 23.61 11.32
CA ILE A 390 27.70 23.85 12.30
C ILE A 390 28.05 25.09 13.10
N LEU A 391 27.20 26.12 13.00
CA LEU A 391 27.40 27.45 13.58
C LEU A 391 26.32 27.73 14.63
N PRO A 392 26.67 28.18 15.84
CA PRO A 392 25.74 28.78 16.78
C PRO A 392 25.17 30.06 16.20
N GLU A 393 23.93 30.37 16.54
CA GLU A 393 23.22 31.56 16.07
C GLU A 393 24.01 32.86 16.30
N ALA A 394 24.67 32.98 17.46
CA ALA A 394 25.52 34.12 17.79
C ALA A 394 26.69 34.32 16.80
N LEU A 395 27.34 33.24 16.37
CA LEU A 395 28.44 33.28 15.39
C LEU A 395 27.95 33.41 13.95
N ALA A 396 26.74 32.94 13.64
CA ALA A 396 26.14 33.11 12.33
C ALA A 396 25.75 34.57 12.06
N PHE A 397 25.31 35.30 13.10
CA PHE A 397 24.91 36.70 12.98
C PHE A 397 26.06 37.70 13.19
N ASN A 398 27.07 37.38 14.00
CA ASN A 398 28.25 38.23 14.19
C ASN A 398 29.58 37.43 14.16
N PRO A 399 30.02 36.96 12.98
CA PRO A 399 31.22 36.15 12.85
C PRO A 399 32.50 36.97 13.05
N PRO A 400 33.54 36.44 13.71
CA PRO A 400 34.89 37.00 13.69
C PRO A 400 35.44 37.11 12.27
N GLN A 401 36.35 38.06 12.02
CA GLN A 401 36.85 38.37 10.67
C GLN A 401 37.41 37.13 9.94
N ILE A 402 38.14 36.26 10.66
CA ILE A 402 38.71 35.00 10.15
C ILE A 402 37.62 34.02 9.68
N LEU A 403 36.55 33.87 10.47
CA LEU A 403 35.41 33.01 10.13
C LEU A 403 34.60 33.58 8.96
N LYS A 404 34.51 34.91 8.86
CA LYS A 404 33.81 35.61 7.78
C LYS A 404 34.50 35.39 6.43
N ASP A 405 35.83 35.44 6.40
CA ASP A 405 36.61 35.19 5.19
C ASP A 405 36.53 33.71 4.78
N TRP A 406 36.68 32.78 5.73
CA TRP A 406 36.50 31.35 5.46
C TRP A 406 35.08 30.98 4.97
N LEU A 407 34.02 31.56 5.55
CA LEU A 407 32.64 31.31 5.13
C LEU A 407 32.33 31.82 3.71
N ARG A 408 33.09 32.79 3.19
CA ARG A 408 32.94 33.26 1.80
C ARG A 408 33.49 32.26 0.80
N ASP A 409 34.56 31.57 1.17
CA ASP A 409 35.24 30.58 0.31
C ASP A 409 34.74 29.14 0.54
N PHE A 410 33.93 28.92 1.58
CA PHE A 410 33.34 27.62 1.91
C PHE A 410 32.17 27.23 0.99
N ASN A 411 32.37 26.17 0.20
CA ASN A 411 31.38 25.61 -0.72
C ASN A 411 30.53 24.46 -0.13
N GLY A 412 30.75 24.08 1.12
CA GLY A 412 30.02 23.00 1.80
C GLY A 412 28.67 23.43 2.41
N SER A 413 27.99 22.50 3.08
CA SER A 413 26.68 22.77 3.71
C SER A 413 26.81 23.49 5.05
N LYS A 414 25.99 24.52 5.27
CA LYS A 414 26.00 25.35 6.50
C LYS A 414 24.75 25.07 7.34
N LEU A 415 24.92 24.66 8.59
CA LEU A 415 23.85 24.41 9.56
C LEU A 415 23.93 25.43 10.70
N ILE A 416 22.79 26.02 11.08
CA ILE A 416 22.73 27.00 12.18
C ILE A 416 21.97 26.38 13.35
N VAL A 417 22.58 26.43 14.54
CA VAL A 417 21.98 25.99 15.82
C VAL A 417 21.42 27.21 16.52
N ALA A 418 20.10 27.24 16.71
CA ALA A 418 19.45 28.32 17.45
C ALA A 418 19.71 28.18 18.95
N ASP A 419 19.98 29.30 19.62
CA ASP A 419 20.08 29.34 21.08
C ASP A 419 18.67 29.35 21.70
N GLU A 420 18.49 28.77 22.89
CA GLU A 420 17.17 28.60 23.54
C GLU A 420 16.48 29.93 23.88
N SER A 421 17.16 31.07 23.67
CA SER A 421 16.77 32.37 24.18
C SER A 421 15.96 33.27 23.22
N ASN A 422 15.62 32.85 21.99
CA ASN A 422 14.82 33.72 21.10
C ASN A 422 13.74 33.07 20.23
N ASN A 423 12.64 33.81 20.11
CA ASN A 423 11.29 33.39 19.72
C ASN A 423 11.09 33.15 18.20
N TRP A 424 12.07 32.58 17.49
CA TRP A 424 12.00 32.33 16.05
C TRP A 424 12.13 30.85 15.69
N CYS A 425 11.30 30.37 14.76
CA CYS A 425 11.24 28.96 14.37
C CYS A 425 12.36 28.59 13.38
N ARG A 426 13.43 27.91 13.84
CA ARG A 426 14.41 27.14 13.05
C ARG A 426 14.92 25.92 13.84
N VAL A 427 15.55 24.95 13.15
CA VAL A 427 15.76 23.52 13.56
C VAL A 427 15.88 23.33 15.07
N LYS A 428 14.83 22.75 15.66
CA LYS A 428 14.49 22.91 17.09
C LYS A 428 15.10 21.85 18.01
N ASN A 429 16.01 20.98 17.55
CA ASN A 429 16.47 19.88 18.39
C ASN A 429 17.82 19.26 17.93
N PRO A 430 18.77 18.94 18.84
CA PRO A 430 20.01 18.23 18.51
C PRO A 430 19.77 16.87 17.81
N ARG A 431 18.64 16.19 18.07
CA ARG A 431 18.23 14.98 17.32
C ARG A 431 17.91 15.27 15.85
N GLN A 432 17.40 16.45 15.53
CA GLN A 432 17.15 16.86 14.14
C GLN A 432 18.44 17.23 13.42
N ILE A 433 19.42 17.77 14.14
CA ILE A 433 20.76 18.08 13.60
C ILE A 433 21.50 16.79 13.29
N ALA A 434 21.58 15.84 14.23
CA ALA A 434 22.16 14.52 13.99
C ALA A 434 21.52 13.85 12.76
N LYS A 435 20.17 13.86 12.68
CA LYS A 435 19.45 13.34 11.53
C LYS A 435 19.76 14.05 10.21
N SER A 436 19.96 15.37 10.24
CA SER A 436 20.30 16.14 9.03
C SER A 436 21.74 15.90 8.59
N LEU A 437 22.67 15.70 9.54
CA LEU A 437 24.05 15.30 9.28
C LEU A 437 24.12 13.89 8.68
N HIS A 438 23.34 12.94 9.20
CA HIS A 438 23.22 11.61 8.57
C HIS A 438 22.66 11.71 7.14
N GLN A 439 21.68 12.58 6.90
CA GLN A 439 21.15 12.80 5.54
C GLN A 439 22.20 13.37 4.58
N LEU A 440 23.00 14.34 5.04
CA LEU A 440 24.09 14.92 4.27
C LEU A 440 25.23 13.92 4.02
N ALA A 441 25.62 13.13 5.03
CA ALA A 441 26.60 12.04 4.89
C ALA A 441 26.16 10.95 3.91
N GLU A 442 24.85 10.82 3.70
CA GLU A 442 24.29 9.88 2.72
C GLU A 442 24.11 10.49 1.32
N GLY A 443 24.42 11.78 1.14
CA GLY A 443 24.30 12.55 -0.11
C GLY A 443 22.89 13.07 -0.39
N GLU A 444 22.00 13.14 0.61
CA GLU A 444 20.61 13.61 0.45
C GLU A 444 20.48 15.13 0.70
N GLU A 445 19.64 15.82 -0.08
CA GLU A 445 19.23 17.20 0.22
C GLU A 445 18.43 17.26 1.54
N ILE A 446 18.71 18.27 2.37
CA ILE A 446 18.06 18.50 3.66
C ILE A 446 16.56 18.81 3.44
N LYS A 447 15.70 17.82 3.69
CA LYS A 447 14.24 18.00 3.66
C LYS A 447 13.76 18.53 5.00
N LEU A 448 13.54 19.84 5.08
CA LEU A 448 12.76 20.47 6.16
C LEU A 448 11.34 19.89 6.14
N LYS A 449 11.12 18.88 6.99
CA LYS A 449 9.85 18.15 7.03
C LYS A 449 8.81 19.04 7.70
N GLU A 450 7.98 19.72 6.90
CA GLU A 450 6.65 20.09 7.37
C GLU A 450 5.95 18.80 7.84
N LYS A 451 5.33 18.89 9.00
CA LYS A 451 4.78 17.78 9.77
C LYS A 451 3.53 17.22 9.08
N SER A 452 3.63 16.72 7.85
CA SER A 452 2.54 15.94 7.25
C SER A 452 2.51 14.59 7.97
N SER A 453 1.53 14.42 8.84
CA SER A 453 1.32 13.22 9.63
C SER A 453 1.11 12.02 8.68
N GLY A 454 2.17 11.22 8.49
CA GLY A 454 2.11 9.98 7.70
C GLY A 454 1.03 9.00 8.19
N TRP A 455 0.63 9.15 9.45
CA TRP A 455 -0.48 8.40 10.05
C TRP A 455 -1.83 8.72 9.40
N MET A 456 -2.03 9.95 8.93
CA MET A 456 -3.26 10.36 8.26
C MET A 456 -3.43 9.64 6.92
N PHE A 457 -2.34 9.40 6.17
CA PHE A 457 -2.37 8.60 4.95
C PHE A 457 -2.72 7.13 5.23
N ALA A 458 -2.18 6.54 6.30
CA ALA A 458 -2.54 5.19 6.72
C ALA A 458 -4.00 5.08 7.14
N VAL A 459 -4.52 6.08 7.87
CA VAL A 459 -5.95 6.18 8.23
C VAL A 459 -6.83 6.33 7.00
N TYR A 460 -6.45 7.12 6.00
CA TYR A 460 -7.21 7.23 4.76
C TYR A 460 -7.19 5.95 3.92
N ILE A 461 -6.09 5.19 3.95
CA ILE A 461 -6.00 3.88 3.29
C ILE A 461 -6.86 2.86 4.04
N LEU A 462 -6.80 2.81 5.38
CA LEU A 462 -7.64 1.94 6.21
C LEU A 462 -9.13 2.29 6.07
N ALA A 463 -9.47 3.58 6.08
CA ALA A 463 -10.83 4.05 5.83
C ALA A 463 -11.28 3.73 4.39
N GLY A 464 -10.37 3.82 3.42
CA GLY A 464 -10.62 3.41 2.03
C GLY A 464 -10.84 1.90 1.89
N MET A 465 -10.05 1.07 2.58
CA MET A 465 -10.20 -0.38 2.63
C MET A 465 -11.48 -0.79 3.36
N MET A 466 -11.82 -0.10 4.45
CA MET A 466 -13.06 -0.33 5.19
C MET A 466 -14.28 0.12 4.40
N ALA A 467 -14.21 1.24 3.67
CA ALA A 467 -15.24 1.65 2.73
C ALA A 467 -15.36 0.67 1.55
N LEU A 468 -14.24 0.13 1.07
CA LEU A 468 -14.22 -0.93 0.05
C LEU A 468 -14.86 -2.22 0.57
N GLN A 469 -14.58 -2.60 1.82
CA GLN A 469 -15.16 -3.78 2.46
C GLN A 469 -16.66 -3.59 2.72
N ILE A 470 -17.09 -2.41 3.15
CA ILE A 470 -18.51 -2.06 3.26
C ILE A 470 -19.18 -2.07 1.89
N LEU A 471 -18.53 -1.55 0.85
CA LEU A 471 -19.04 -1.60 -0.52
C LEU A 471 -19.11 -3.04 -1.03
N PHE A 472 -18.13 -3.88 -0.72
CA PHE A 472 -18.12 -5.31 -1.06
C PHE A 472 -19.28 -6.03 -0.37
N ILE A 473 -19.51 -5.78 0.92
CA ILE A 473 -20.65 -6.31 1.67
C ILE A 473 -21.97 -5.81 1.05
N LEU A 474 -22.08 -4.54 0.70
CA LEU A 474 -23.29 -3.98 0.07
C LEU A 474 -23.52 -4.56 -1.33
N LEU A 475 -22.46 -4.79 -2.12
CA LEU A 475 -22.54 -5.42 -3.43
C LEU A 475 -22.93 -6.89 -3.30
N MET A 476 -22.35 -7.62 -2.34
CA MET A 476 -22.75 -9.01 -2.04
C MET A 476 -24.19 -9.09 -1.56
N ILE A 477 -24.65 -8.19 -0.69
CA ILE A 477 -26.06 -8.14 -0.25
C ILE A 477 -27.00 -7.85 -1.42
N VAL A 478 -26.59 -6.99 -2.36
CA VAL A 478 -27.37 -6.73 -3.57
C VAL A 478 -27.31 -7.93 -4.51
N ILE A 479 -26.18 -8.61 -4.66
CA ILE A 479 -26.03 -9.77 -5.56
C ILE A 479 -26.75 -11.02 -5.00
N GLU A 480 -26.67 -11.28 -3.70
CA GLU A 480 -27.32 -12.41 -3.02
C GLU A 480 -28.79 -12.13 -2.67
N GLY A 481 -29.18 -10.86 -2.66
CA GLY A 481 -30.55 -10.41 -2.37
C GLY A 481 -31.49 -10.36 -3.58
N TYR A 482 -31.03 -10.76 -4.77
CA TYR A 482 -31.81 -10.77 -6.02
C TYR A 482 -31.81 -12.12 -6.71
#